data_AF-A0A972N6X1-F1
#
_entry.id   AF-A0A972N6X1-F1
#
_cell.length_a   1.000
_cell.length_b   1.000
_cell.length_c   1.000
_cell.angle_alpha   90.00
_cell.angle_beta   90.00
_cell.angle_gamma   90.00
#
_symmetry.space_group_name_H-M   'P 1'
#
loop_
_entity.id
_entity.type
_entity.pdbx_description
1 polymer ?
#
loop_
_entity_poly.entity_id
_entity_poly.type
_entity_poly.pdbx_seq_one_letter_code
_entity_poly.pdbx_strand_id
1 'polypeptide(L)'
;MNNSSLFLRLRIRAKGLYLRSLLTLGDVPLVGRLALEAARASAGVYKDRKILAALTQRPWISPRAEIQCPNLIIGPQCFIDDRVTIYAHEGDGRVELGPRVHIYRDTVIEIGYGGSVVIGEFTHIQGRCNLKGFLEDLVIGSNVQMAPGCAFSPYDHNYEDRSRPIWAQGLRSKGPIHIEDDVWLGLDVKVLDGVTIGKGAIVGAGAVVTHDIPPYAIAVGVPARVIGYR
;
A
#
# COMPACT_ATOMS: atom_id res chain seq x y z
N MET A 1 -21.85 -19.99 32.22
CA MET A 1 -21.05 -19.04 31.43
C MET A 1 -20.01 -18.41 32.35
N ASN A 2 -18.72 -18.51 32.03
CA ASN A 2 -17.64 -18.17 32.98
C ASN A 2 -17.49 -16.64 33.11
N ASN A 3 -17.49 -16.11 34.34
CA ASN A 3 -17.43 -14.65 34.62
C ASN A 3 -16.24 -13.96 33.91
N SER A 4 -15.12 -14.67 33.77
CA SER A 4 -13.93 -14.22 33.04
C SER A 4 -14.21 -13.84 31.57
N SER A 5 -15.11 -14.55 30.90
CA SER A 5 -15.49 -14.27 29.50
C SER A 5 -16.36 -13.01 29.36
N LEU A 6 -17.16 -12.69 30.38
CA LEU A 6 -18.02 -11.51 30.42
C LEU A 6 -17.20 -10.23 30.65
N PHE A 7 -16.29 -10.27 31.62
CA PHE A 7 -15.38 -9.14 31.90
C PHE A 7 -14.48 -8.80 30.71
N LEU A 8 -13.96 -9.82 30.01
CA LEU A 8 -13.17 -9.61 28.79
C LEU A 8 -14.00 -8.93 27.69
N ARG A 9 -15.23 -9.40 27.46
CA ARG A 9 -16.15 -8.79 26.47
C ARG A 9 -16.49 -7.34 26.82
N LEU A 10 -16.76 -7.05 28.08
CA LEU A 10 -17.02 -5.69 28.58
C LEU A 10 -15.81 -4.78 28.34
N ARG A 11 -14.60 -5.26 28.65
CA ARG A 11 -13.36 -4.50 28.46
C ARG A 11 -13.08 -4.19 26.99
N ILE A 12 -13.29 -5.16 26.09
CA ILE A 12 -13.18 -4.98 24.64
C ILE A 12 -14.19 -3.94 24.15
N ARG A 13 -15.44 -4.04 24.60
CA ARG A 13 -16.50 -3.11 24.21
C ARG A 13 -16.19 -1.68 24.69
N ALA A 14 -15.78 -1.52 25.96
CA ALA A 14 -15.38 -0.23 26.51
C ALA A 14 -14.20 0.40 25.74
N LYS A 15 -13.16 -0.39 25.43
CA LYS A 15 -12.04 0.07 24.59
C LYS A 15 -12.53 0.52 23.21
N GLY A 16 -13.45 -0.22 22.59
CA GLY A 16 -14.04 0.14 21.31
C GLY A 16 -14.82 1.47 21.35
N LEU A 17 -15.64 1.70 22.38
CA LEU A 17 -16.35 2.98 22.55
C LEU A 17 -15.37 4.15 22.77
N TYR A 18 -14.38 3.95 23.63
CA TYR A 18 -13.34 4.95 23.89
C TYR A 18 -12.59 5.34 22.62
N LEU A 19 -12.09 4.37 21.85
CA LEU A 19 -11.41 4.66 20.59
C LEU A 19 -12.33 5.37 19.60
N ARG A 20 -13.60 4.96 19.48
CA ARG A 20 -14.59 5.66 18.63
C ARG A 20 -14.74 7.12 19.02
N SER A 21 -14.86 7.44 20.32
CA SER A 21 -14.97 8.83 20.78
C SER A 21 -13.76 9.68 20.39
N LEU A 22 -12.55 9.12 20.48
CA LEU A 22 -11.33 9.82 20.04
C LEU A 22 -11.31 10.07 18.53
N LEU A 23 -11.77 9.09 17.74
CA LEU A 23 -11.83 9.22 16.28
C LEU A 23 -12.84 10.29 15.85
N THR A 24 -13.97 10.42 16.55
CA THR A 24 -14.94 11.50 16.31
C THR A 24 -14.35 12.89 16.55
N LEU A 25 -13.40 13.01 17.49
CA LEU A 25 -12.71 14.27 17.77
C LEU A 25 -11.59 14.60 16.77
N GLY A 26 -11.22 13.68 15.87
CA GLY A 26 -10.06 13.82 14.97
C GLY A 26 -10.12 15.02 14.02
N ASP A 27 -11.32 15.48 13.67
CA ASP A 27 -11.52 16.65 12.78
C ASP A 27 -11.59 17.98 13.55
N VAL A 28 -11.60 17.95 14.89
CA VAL A 28 -11.75 19.16 15.68
C VAL A 28 -10.42 19.93 15.66
N PRO A 29 -10.42 21.21 15.23
CA PRO A 29 -9.20 22.02 15.24
C PRO A 29 -8.52 22.03 16.61
N LEU A 30 -7.18 22.08 16.63
CA LEU A 30 -6.30 22.13 17.82
C LEU A 30 -6.26 20.85 18.68
N VAL A 31 -7.37 20.12 18.83
CA VAL A 31 -7.43 18.90 19.67
C VAL A 31 -7.41 17.60 18.86
N GLY A 32 -7.79 17.64 17.59
CA GLY A 32 -7.91 16.45 16.74
C GLY A 32 -6.62 15.67 16.63
N ARG A 33 -5.49 16.37 16.44
CA ARG A 33 -4.17 15.72 16.39
C ARG A 33 -3.83 14.98 17.70
N LEU A 34 -4.14 15.58 18.85
CA LEU A 34 -3.92 14.96 20.16
C LEU A 34 -4.85 13.75 20.35
N ALA A 35 -6.12 13.85 19.92
CA ALA A 35 -7.08 12.75 19.99
C ALA A 35 -6.64 11.56 19.11
N LEU A 36 -6.14 11.83 17.89
CA LEU A 36 -5.58 10.81 17.01
C LEU A 36 -4.32 10.18 17.62
N GLU A 37 -3.41 10.96 18.20
CA GLU A 37 -2.24 10.41 18.90
C GLU A 37 -2.63 9.52 20.09
N ALA A 38 -3.62 9.92 20.88
CA ALA A 38 -4.16 9.12 21.98
C ALA A 38 -4.82 7.82 21.47
N ALA A 39 -5.59 7.89 20.38
CA ALA A 39 -6.22 6.73 19.75
C ALA A 39 -5.16 5.74 19.27
N ARG A 40 -4.13 6.25 18.58
CA ARG A 40 -2.97 5.49 18.10
C ARG A 40 -2.23 4.79 19.24
N ALA A 41 -1.95 5.51 20.34
CA ALA A 41 -1.27 4.97 21.51
C ALA A 41 -2.09 3.89 22.23
N SER A 42 -3.42 4.03 22.23
CA SER A 42 -4.35 3.15 22.96
C SER A 42 -4.78 1.91 22.16
N ALA A 43 -4.70 1.95 20.83
CA ALA A 43 -5.18 0.86 19.98
C ALA A 43 -4.34 -0.43 20.11
N GLY A 44 -3.05 -0.31 20.41
CA GLY A 44 -2.10 -1.42 20.49
C GLY A 44 -0.86 -1.13 19.63
N VAL A 45 -0.12 -2.18 19.27
CA VAL A 45 1.08 -2.07 18.45
C VAL A 45 0.85 -2.61 17.05
N TYR A 46 1.48 -1.98 16.05
CA TYR A 46 1.52 -2.48 14.68
C TYR A 46 0.14 -2.90 14.13
N LYS A 47 -0.05 -4.17 13.77
CA LYS A 47 -1.28 -4.70 13.17
C LYS A 47 -2.52 -4.58 14.05
N ASP A 48 -2.36 -4.44 15.36
CA ASP A 48 -3.50 -4.21 16.27
C ASP A 48 -4.21 -2.89 15.95
N ARG A 49 -3.49 -1.91 15.40
CA ARG A 49 -4.01 -0.57 15.10
C ARG A 49 -4.96 -0.53 13.92
N LYS A 50 -4.99 -1.57 13.06
CA LYS A 50 -5.97 -1.65 11.96
C LYS A 50 -7.41 -1.57 12.44
N ILE A 51 -7.66 -1.89 13.72
CA ILE A 51 -8.97 -1.71 14.34
C ILE A 51 -9.47 -0.27 14.23
N LEU A 52 -8.59 0.73 14.25
CA LEU A 52 -8.95 2.15 14.16
C LEU A 52 -9.68 2.48 12.86
N ALA A 53 -9.26 1.87 11.73
CA ALA A 53 -9.96 2.00 10.46
C ALA A 53 -11.32 1.30 10.45
N ALA A 54 -11.44 0.16 11.15
CA ALA A 54 -12.68 -0.62 11.23
C ALA A 54 -13.74 0.00 12.16
N LEU A 55 -13.35 0.94 13.02
CA LEU A 55 -14.26 1.55 14.01
C LEU A 55 -15.15 2.65 13.41
N THR A 56 -14.85 3.18 12.24
CA THR A 56 -15.69 4.21 11.59
C THR A 56 -15.84 3.92 10.09
N GLN A 57 -16.64 4.72 9.38
CA GLN A 57 -16.68 4.69 7.91
C GLN A 57 -15.56 5.53 7.27
N ARG A 58 -14.85 6.33 8.07
CA ARG A 58 -13.74 7.16 7.62
C ARG A 58 -12.45 6.33 7.60
N PRO A 59 -11.51 6.65 6.70
CA PRO A 59 -10.19 6.06 6.78
C PRO A 59 -9.48 6.48 8.07
N TRP A 60 -8.65 5.58 8.60
CA TRP A 60 -7.67 5.93 9.61
C TRP A 60 -6.37 6.36 8.91
N ILE A 61 -5.94 7.59 9.19
CA ILE A 61 -4.63 8.11 8.79
C ILE A 61 -3.85 8.39 10.06
N SER A 62 -2.69 7.72 10.22
CA SER A 62 -1.85 7.98 11.37
C SER A 62 -1.41 9.45 11.40
N PRO A 63 -1.41 10.13 12.56
CA PRO A 63 -0.82 11.47 12.71
C PRO A 63 0.71 11.50 12.51
N ARG A 64 1.32 10.33 12.24
CA ARG A 64 2.73 10.13 11.91
C ARG A 64 2.95 9.67 10.48
N ALA A 65 1.92 9.69 9.63
CA ALA A 65 2.07 9.55 8.19
C ALA A 65 2.51 10.90 7.58
N GLU A 66 3.25 10.85 6.49
CA GLU A 66 3.75 12.02 5.76
C GLU A 66 3.08 12.07 4.40
N ILE A 67 2.18 13.03 4.19
CA ILE A 67 1.36 13.09 2.99
C ILE A 67 1.52 14.46 2.34
N GLN A 68 2.05 14.46 1.12
CA GLN A 68 2.12 15.59 0.21
C GLN A 68 1.71 15.11 -1.17
N CYS A 69 0.40 14.92 -1.37
CA CYS A 69 -0.18 14.45 -2.62
C CYS A 69 -1.52 15.17 -2.83
N PRO A 70 -1.59 16.21 -3.68
CA PRO A 70 -2.81 17.00 -3.88
C PRO A 70 -3.98 16.16 -4.39
N ASN A 71 -3.71 15.22 -5.30
CA ASN A 71 -4.70 14.34 -5.91
C ASN A 71 -4.76 12.98 -5.19
N LEU A 72 -4.99 13.00 -3.88
CA LEU A 72 -5.12 11.80 -3.05
C LEU A 72 -6.59 11.49 -2.76
N ILE A 73 -7.05 10.32 -3.22
CA ILE A 73 -8.39 9.80 -2.99
C ILE A 73 -8.28 8.58 -2.09
N ILE A 74 -8.96 8.61 -0.92
CA ILE A 74 -8.91 7.53 0.06
C ILE A 74 -10.33 7.02 0.31
N GLY A 75 -10.56 5.76 -0.04
CA GLY A 75 -11.81 5.06 0.22
C GLY A 75 -12.12 4.90 1.72
N PRO A 76 -13.37 4.54 2.04
CA PRO A 76 -13.79 4.32 3.42
C PRO A 76 -13.01 3.17 4.06
N GLN A 77 -12.77 3.31 5.37
CA GLN A 77 -12.12 2.29 6.20
C GLN A 77 -10.72 1.86 5.75
N CYS A 78 -10.02 2.68 4.95
CA CYS A 78 -8.59 2.46 4.71
C CYS A 78 -7.79 2.66 6.01
N PHE A 79 -6.65 1.98 6.10
CA PHE A 79 -5.71 2.10 7.21
C PHE A 79 -4.35 2.52 6.68
N ILE A 80 -3.88 3.69 7.10
CA ILE A 80 -2.55 4.21 6.80
C ILE A 80 -1.76 4.28 8.13
N ASP A 81 -0.76 3.41 8.28
CA ASP A 81 0.04 3.27 9.52
C ASP A 81 1.08 4.40 9.67
N ASP A 82 1.79 4.38 10.80
CA ASP A 82 2.90 5.29 11.10
C ASP A 82 3.99 5.23 10.02
N ARG A 83 4.54 6.39 9.63
CA ARG A 83 5.65 6.52 8.67
C ARG A 83 5.34 5.96 7.28
N VAL A 84 4.07 5.90 6.91
CA VAL A 84 3.72 5.81 5.50
C VAL A 84 3.94 7.17 4.87
N THR A 85 4.64 7.20 3.73
CA THR A 85 4.87 8.42 2.96
C THR A 85 4.08 8.34 1.66
N ILE A 86 3.28 9.37 1.36
CA ILE A 86 2.58 9.52 0.09
C ILE A 86 3.01 10.87 -0.49
N TYR A 87 3.78 10.84 -1.57
CA TYR A 87 4.42 12.02 -2.13
C TYR A 87 4.14 12.14 -3.63
N ALA A 88 3.84 13.36 -4.08
CA ALA A 88 3.68 13.72 -5.47
C ALA A 88 4.72 14.76 -5.88
N HIS A 89 5.45 14.44 -6.96
CA HIS A 89 6.19 15.42 -7.75
C HIS A 89 5.23 16.26 -8.62
N GLU A 90 5.77 17.17 -9.42
CA GLU A 90 4.99 17.86 -10.44
C GLU A 90 4.36 16.87 -11.43
N GLY A 91 3.10 17.14 -11.78
CA GLY A 91 2.30 16.29 -12.66
C GLY A 91 0.81 16.31 -12.28
N ASP A 92 0.00 15.69 -13.11
CA ASP A 92 -1.45 15.55 -12.96
C ASP A 92 -1.89 14.15 -12.48
N GLY A 93 -0.93 13.26 -12.23
CA GLY A 93 -1.16 11.93 -11.67
C GLY A 93 -1.88 11.96 -10.32
N ARG A 94 -2.40 10.80 -9.92
CA ARG A 94 -3.16 10.66 -8.66
C ARG A 94 -2.77 9.40 -7.88
N VAL A 95 -3.06 9.43 -6.59
CA VAL A 95 -3.08 8.24 -5.74
C VAL A 95 -4.53 7.95 -5.37
N GLU A 96 -5.02 6.76 -5.73
CA GLU A 96 -6.39 6.34 -5.48
C GLU A 96 -6.42 5.01 -4.72
N LEU A 97 -7.03 5.02 -3.55
CA LEU A 97 -7.18 3.86 -2.69
C LEU A 97 -8.65 3.47 -2.60
N GLY A 98 -9.00 2.27 -3.04
CA GLY A 98 -10.32 1.69 -2.88
C GLY A 98 -10.67 1.44 -1.40
N PRO A 99 -11.94 1.11 -1.08
CA PRO A 99 -12.35 0.78 0.28
C PRO A 99 -11.47 -0.27 0.96
N ARG A 100 -11.21 -0.09 2.26
CA ARG A 100 -10.52 -1.10 3.11
C ARG A 100 -9.12 -1.49 2.62
N VAL A 101 -8.43 -0.59 1.91
CA VAL A 101 -7.00 -0.73 1.62
C VAL A 101 -6.19 -0.46 2.88
N HIS A 102 -5.26 -1.37 3.20
CA HIS A 102 -4.38 -1.24 4.36
C HIS A 102 -2.92 -1.11 3.93
N ILE A 103 -2.30 0.02 4.27
CA ILE A 103 -0.89 0.32 3.99
C ILE A 103 -0.15 0.40 5.33
N TYR A 104 0.80 -0.51 5.52
CA TYR A 104 1.58 -0.62 6.76
C TYR A 104 2.86 0.21 6.71
N ARG A 105 3.44 0.42 7.90
CA ARG A 105 4.56 1.34 8.16
C ARG A 105 5.73 1.27 7.19
N ASP A 106 6.39 2.41 7.05
CA ASP A 106 7.62 2.57 6.26
C ASP A 106 7.42 2.29 4.76
N THR A 107 6.17 2.21 4.31
CA THR A 107 5.82 2.08 2.90
C THR A 107 5.74 3.45 2.25
N VAL A 108 6.29 3.56 1.05
CA VAL A 108 6.31 4.79 0.27
C VAL A 108 5.44 4.61 -0.97
N ILE A 109 4.56 5.58 -1.22
CA ILE A 109 3.86 5.77 -2.49
C ILE A 109 4.38 7.07 -3.09
N GLU A 110 4.97 6.98 -4.28
CA GLU A 110 5.55 8.11 -4.99
C GLU A 110 4.92 8.22 -6.38
N ILE A 111 4.39 9.41 -6.71
CA ILE A 111 3.88 9.70 -8.05
C ILE A 111 4.57 10.88 -8.70
N GLY A 112 4.61 10.92 -10.03
CA GLY A 112 5.20 12.04 -10.78
C GLY A 112 5.17 11.85 -12.29
N TYR A 113 5.42 12.93 -13.03
CA TYR A 113 5.54 12.88 -14.50
C TYR A 113 4.33 12.22 -15.18
N GLY A 114 3.13 12.49 -14.68
CA GLY A 114 1.86 11.95 -15.21
C GLY A 114 1.46 10.57 -14.72
N GLY A 115 2.36 9.81 -14.09
CA GLY A 115 2.05 8.47 -13.57
C GLY A 115 1.16 8.50 -12.33
N SER A 116 0.30 7.49 -12.18
CA SER A 116 -0.64 7.32 -11.07
C SER A 116 -0.44 6.00 -10.33
N VAL A 117 -0.91 5.93 -9.08
CA VAL A 117 -1.02 4.69 -8.31
C VAL A 117 -2.48 4.45 -7.96
N VAL A 118 -3.05 3.34 -8.44
CA VAL A 118 -4.44 2.94 -8.16
C VAL A 118 -4.44 1.59 -7.47
N ILE A 119 -5.16 1.48 -6.34
CA ILE A 119 -5.20 0.27 -5.51
C ILE A 119 -6.64 -0.12 -5.22
N GLY A 120 -7.04 -1.32 -5.66
CA GLY A 120 -8.38 -1.88 -5.48
C GLY A 120 -8.72 -2.24 -4.04
N GLU A 121 -9.99 -2.54 -3.79
CA GLU A 121 -10.50 -2.74 -2.44
C GLU A 121 -9.91 -3.98 -1.75
N PHE A 122 -9.92 -3.97 -0.41
CA PHE A 122 -9.43 -5.07 0.43
C PHE A 122 -7.97 -5.49 0.23
N THR A 123 -7.19 -4.69 -0.49
CA THR A 123 -5.77 -4.95 -0.72
C THR A 123 -4.94 -4.58 0.52
N HIS A 124 -4.02 -5.48 0.90
CA HIS A 124 -3.14 -5.28 2.06
C HIS A 124 -1.68 -5.23 1.65
N ILE A 125 -1.04 -4.10 1.93
CA ILE A 125 0.35 -3.79 1.61
C ILE A 125 1.14 -3.73 2.90
N GLN A 126 1.90 -4.78 3.19
CA GLN A 126 2.74 -4.84 4.38
C GLN A 126 3.84 -3.76 4.37
N GLY A 127 4.57 -3.65 5.48
CA GLY A 127 5.48 -2.53 5.67
C GLY A 127 6.72 -2.59 4.78
N ARG A 128 7.35 -1.42 4.56
CA ARG A 128 8.57 -1.25 3.76
C ARG A 128 8.39 -1.56 2.27
N CYS A 129 7.19 -1.39 1.74
CA CYS A 129 6.97 -1.50 0.30
C CYS A 129 7.27 -0.16 -0.40
N ASN A 130 7.61 -0.21 -1.68
CA ASN A 130 7.85 0.97 -2.50
C ASN A 130 6.98 0.90 -3.76
N LEU A 131 5.94 1.73 -3.80
CA LEU A 131 4.97 1.78 -4.89
C LEU A 131 5.18 3.08 -5.67
N LYS A 132 5.40 2.96 -6.98
CA LYS A 132 5.66 4.11 -7.83
C LYS A 132 4.67 4.14 -8.98
N GLY A 133 4.08 5.30 -9.22
CA GLY A 133 3.35 5.65 -10.43
C GLY A 133 4.06 6.84 -11.05
N PHE A 134 5.06 6.58 -11.89
CA PHE A 134 6.00 7.61 -12.32
C PHE A 134 6.36 7.35 -13.77
N LEU A 135 6.14 8.34 -14.65
CA LEU A 135 6.08 8.20 -16.11
C LEU A 135 4.93 7.30 -16.60
N GLU A 136 4.71 6.16 -15.95
CA GLU A 136 3.63 5.20 -16.21
C GLU A 136 2.89 4.83 -14.93
N ASP A 137 1.70 4.27 -15.09
CA ASP A 137 0.82 3.89 -13.99
C ASP A 137 1.26 2.58 -13.29
N LEU A 138 0.97 2.51 -11.99
CA LEU A 138 0.91 1.27 -11.22
C LEU A 138 -0.54 1.01 -10.81
N VAL A 139 -1.11 -0.06 -11.34
CA VAL A 139 -2.50 -0.47 -11.07
C VAL A 139 -2.50 -1.78 -10.31
N ILE A 140 -3.04 -1.77 -9.10
CA ILE A 140 -3.19 -2.95 -8.24
C ILE A 140 -4.68 -3.22 -8.05
N GLY A 141 -5.10 -4.46 -8.33
CA GLY A 141 -6.46 -4.92 -8.21
C GLY A 141 -6.93 -5.08 -6.76
N SER A 142 -8.05 -5.78 -6.61
CA SER A 142 -8.71 -6.01 -5.34
C SER A 142 -8.25 -7.33 -4.70
N ASN A 143 -8.34 -7.40 -3.37
CA ASN A 143 -7.93 -8.58 -2.59
C ASN A 143 -6.46 -9.01 -2.78
N VAL A 144 -5.59 -8.09 -3.19
CA VAL A 144 -4.16 -8.37 -3.35
C VAL A 144 -3.49 -8.41 -1.98
N GLN A 145 -2.66 -9.42 -1.76
CA GLN A 145 -1.88 -9.60 -0.54
C GLN A 145 -0.40 -9.40 -0.85
N MET A 146 0.20 -8.34 -0.31
CA MET A 146 1.59 -8.00 -0.58
C MET A 146 2.41 -8.05 0.71
N ALA A 147 3.38 -8.96 0.76
CA ALA A 147 4.28 -9.11 1.88
C ALA A 147 5.30 -7.94 1.98
N PRO A 148 6.04 -7.82 3.10
CA PRO A 148 6.95 -6.69 3.29
C PRO A 148 8.02 -6.57 2.20
N GLY A 149 8.52 -5.36 1.95
CA GLY A 149 9.69 -5.16 1.09
C GLY A 149 9.44 -5.26 -0.42
N CYS A 150 8.18 -5.40 -0.86
CA CYS A 150 7.87 -5.43 -2.28
C CYS A 150 8.11 -4.06 -2.93
N ALA A 151 8.62 -4.03 -4.16
CA ALA A 151 8.85 -2.78 -4.89
C ALA A 151 8.50 -2.86 -6.37
N PHE A 152 8.08 -1.72 -6.93
CA PHE A 152 7.62 -1.57 -8.30
C PHE A 152 8.42 -0.49 -9.01
N SER A 153 9.00 -0.83 -10.16
CA SER A 153 9.81 0.11 -10.97
C SER A 153 9.13 0.35 -12.31
N PRO A 154 8.24 1.36 -12.44
CA PRO A 154 7.48 1.63 -13.66
C PRO A 154 8.30 2.33 -14.75
N TYR A 155 9.57 2.64 -14.50
CA TYR A 155 10.50 3.22 -15.46
C TYR A 155 11.93 2.78 -15.16
N ASP A 156 12.83 3.09 -16.10
CA ASP A 156 14.28 2.95 -15.99
C ASP A 156 14.97 4.23 -16.52
N HIS A 157 16.24 4.40 -16.20
CA HIS A 157 17.05 5.47 -16.78
C HIS A 157 17.59 5.05 -18.15
N ASN A 158 17.64 6.01 -19.08
CA ASN A 158 18.41 5.83 -20.31
C ASN A 158 19.90 5.72 -19.98
N TYR A 159 20.59 4.81 -20.66
CA TYR A 159 22.02 4.55 -20.45
C TYR A 159 22.83 4.38 -21.75
N GLU A 160 22.20 4.58 -22.90
CA GLU A 160 22.80 4.30 -24.21
C GLU A 160 23.89 5.32 -24.59
N ASP A 161 23.76 6.57 -24.15
CA ASP A 161 24.73 7.62 -24.42
C ASP A 161 25.88 7.60 -23.40
N ARG A 162 26.99 6.96 -23.77
CA ARG A 162 28.18 6.85 -22.92
C ARG A 162 28.92 8.18 -22.70
N SER A 163 28.58 9.24 -23.42
CA SER A 163 29.22 10.57 -23.29
C SER A 163 28.60 11.44 -22.20
N ARG A 164 27.40 11.07 -21.70
CA ARG A 164 26.64 11.83 -20.70
C ARG A 164 26.39 10.99 -19.45
N PRO A 165 26.36 11.59 -18.24
CA PRO A 165 25.99 10.85 -17.04
C PRO A 165 24.50 10.43 -17.08
N ILE A 166 24.17 9.30 -16.45
CA ILE A 166 22.83 8.66 -16.47
C ILE A 166 21.69 9.65 -16.16
N TRP A 167 21.84 10.50 -15.14
CA TRP A 167 20.79 11.45 -14.73
C TRP A 167 20.42 12.45 -15.82
N ALA A 168 21.32 12.72 -16.77
CA ALA A 168 21.09 13.65 -17.88
C ALA A 168 20.45 12.98 -19.09
N GLN A 169 20.39 11.65 -19.16
CA GLN A 169 19.95 10.92 -20.36
C GLN A 169 18.42 10.76 -20.45
N GLY A 170 17.68 11.14 -19.41
CA GLY A 170 16.23 10.99 -19.33
C GLY A 170 15.80 9.59 -18.88
N LEU A 171 14.49 9.36 -18.93
CA LEU A 171 13.83 8.14 -18.47
C LEU A 171 13.17 7.42 -19.64
N ARG A 172 12.93 6.13 -19.47
CA ARG A 172 12.15 5.28 -20.39
C ARG A 172 11.30 4.29 -19.62
N SER A 173 10.25 3.79 -20.26
CA SER A 173 9.41 2.73 -19.72
C SER A 173 8.94 1.79 -20.83
N LYS A 174 8.72 0.52 -20.48
CA LYS A 174 8.00 -0.47 -21.31
C LYS A 174 6.48 -0.40 -21.14
N GLY A 175 5.98 0.49 -20.29
CA GLY A 175 4.56 0.67 -20.02
C GLY A 175 4.19 0.45 -18.55
N PRO A 176 2.89 0.51 -18.23
CA PRO A 176 2.38 0.40 -16.87
C PRO A 176 2.61 -0.99 -16.26
N ILE A 177 2.54 -1.04 -14.93
CA ILE A 177 2.53 -2.30 -14.17
C ILE A 177 1.10 -2.60 -13.73
N HIS A 178 0.62 -3.79 -14.08
CA HIS A 178 -0.70 -4.28 -13.69
C HIS A 178 -0.59 -5.48 -12.75
N ILE A 179 -1.17 -5.36 -11.56
CA ILE A 179 -1.35 -6.48 -10.63
C ILE A 179 -2.84 -6.74 -10.56
N GLU A 180 -3.30 -7.87 -11.10
CA GLU A 180 -4.73 -8.20 -11.11
C GLU A 180 -5.24 -8.65 -9.73
N ASP A 181 -6.54 -8.94 -9.65
CA ASP A 181 -7.19 -9.33 -8.40
C ASP A 181 -6.64 -10.62 -7.77
N ASP A 182 -6.74 -10.75 -6.45
CA ASP A 182 -6.41 -11.97 -5.68
C ASP A 182 -4.94 -12.44 -5.84
N VAL A 183 -4.03 -11.55 -6.26
CA VAL A 183 -2.59 -11.86 -6.36
C VAL A 183 -1.94 -11.89 -4.98
N TRP A 184 -1.03 -12.85 -4.76
CA TRP A 184 -0.14 -12.89 -3.61
C TRP A 184 1.31 -12.62 -4.03
N LEU A 185 1.89 -11.54 -3.52
CA LEU A 185 3.31 -11.23 -3.63
C LEU A 185 4.03 -11.59 -2.32
N GLY A 186 5.00 -12.51 -2.43
CA GLY A 186 5.88 -12.93 -1.36
C GLY A 186 6.84 -11.83 -0.89
N LEU A 187 7.55 -12.09 0.20
CA LEU A 187 8.47 -11.13 0.81
C LEU A 187 9.50 -10.65 -0.23
N ASP A 188 9.78 -9.34 -0.28
CA ASP A 188 10.84 -8.75 -1.10
C ASP A 188 10.72 -8.96 -2.63
N VAL A 189 9.52 -9.22 -3.17
CA VAL A 189 9.29 -9.30 -4.62
C VAL A 189 9.55 -7.95 -5.32
N LYS A 190 10.13 -7.98 -6.52
CA LYS A 190 10.35 -6.80 -7.37
C LYS A 190 9.62 -6.98 -8.70
N VAL A 191 8.90 -5.96 -9.15
CA VAL A 191 8.17 -5.98 -10.42
C VAL A 191 8.67 -4.84 -11.29
N LEU A 192 9.09 -5.15 -12.51
CA LEU A 192 9.59 -4.17 -13.48
C LEU A 192 8.48 -3.68 -14.41
N ASP A 193 8.79 -2.60 -15.11
CA ASP A 193 7.95 -1.92 -16.09
C ASP A 193 7.34 -2.84 -17.16
N GLY A 194 6.11 -2.52 -17.58
CA GLY A 194 5.37 -3.24 -18.62
C GLY A 194 4.89 -4.64 -18.27
N VAL A 195 4.88 -5.01 -16.98
CA VAL A 195 4.48 -6.36 -16.51
C VAL A 195 3.03 -6.39 -16.04
N THR A 196 2.31 -7.43 -16.46
CA THR A 196 1.03 -7.86 -15.90
C THR A 196 1.18 -9.14 -15.08
N ILE A 197 0.75 -9.11 -13.82
CA ILE A 197 0.63 -10.29 -12.95
C ILE A 197 -0.85 -10.67 -12.87
N GLY A 198 -1.19 -11.77 -13.53
CA GLY A 198 -2.56 -12.21 -13.73
C GLY A 198 -3.27 -12.65 -12.45
N LYS A 199 -4.60 -12.62 -12.50
CA LYS A 199 -5.50 -12.87 -11.37
C LYS A 199 -5.15 -14.16 -10.63
N GLY A 200 -5.13 -14.09 -9.31
CA GLY A 200 -4.90 -15.27 -8.46
C GLY A 200 -3.47 -15.82 -8.49
N ALA A 201 -2.54 -15.18 -9.21
CA ALA A 201 -1.16 -15.63 -9.29
C ALA A 201 -0.42 -15.46 -7.96
N ILE A 202 0.58 -16.30 -7.76
CA ILE A 202 1.46 -16.29 -6.58
C ILE A 202 2.89 -16.04 -7.05
N VAL A 203 3.53 -15.01 -6.52
CA VAL A 203 4.95 -14.74 -6.74
C VAL A 203 5.73 -15.02 -5.46
N GLY A 204 6.64 -15.99 -5.52
CA GLY A 204 7.44 -16.40 -4.37
C GLY A 204 8.38 -15.31 -3.88
N ALA A 205 8.79 -15.42 -2.62
CA ALA A 205 9.67 -14.45 -1.99
C ALA A 205 11.00 -14.26 -2.74
N GLY A 206 11.48 -13.02 -2.80
CA GLY A 206 12.74 -12.62 -3.44
C GLY A 206 12.74 -12.67 -4.96
N ALA A 207 11.60 -12.94 -5.61
CA ALA A 207 11.54 -13.00 -7.06
C ALA A 207 11.61 -11.62 -7.73
N VAL A 208 12.17 -11.58 -8.94
CA VAL A 208 12.19 -10.39 -9.81
C VAL A 208 11.37 -10.68 -11.06
N VAL A 209 10.20 -10.07 -11.15
CA VAL A 209 9.27 -10.25 -12.26
C VAL A 209 9.63 -9.27 -13.37
N THR A 210 9.98 -9.84 -14.52
CA THR A 210 10.47 -9.11 -15.70
C THR A 210 9.60 -9.32 -16.94
N HIS A 211 8.61 -10.21 -16.83
CA HIS A 211 7.68 -10.61 -17.88
C HIS A 211 6.34 -10.97 -17.21
N ASP A 212 5.26 -10.95 -17.99
CA ASP A 212 3.93 -11.28 -17.49
C ASP A 212 3.87 -12.64 -16.80
N ILE A 213 3.08 -12.71 -15.75
CA ILE A 213 2.76 -13.95 -15.03
C ILE A 213 1.31 -14.31 -15.34
N PRO A 214 1.04 -15.49 -15.91
CA PRO A 214 -0.33 -15.90 -16.24
C PRO A 214 -1.24 -15.97 -15.00
N PRO A 215 -2.56 -15.81 -15.17
CA PRO A 215 -3.52 -16.03 -14.09
C PRO A 215 -3.33 -17.39 -13.40
N TYR A 216 -3.47 -17.41 -12.08
CA TYR A 216 -3.33 -18.56 -11.19
C TYR A 216 -1.96 -19.26 -11.21
N ALA A 217 -0.98 -18.72 -11.93
CA ALA A 217 0.36 -19.28 -11.97
C ALA A 217 1.12 -19.03 -10.66
N ILE A 218 2.03 -19.94 -10.33
CA ILE A 218 2.99 -19.81 -9.24
C ILE A 218 4.36 -19.55 -9.88
N ALA A 219 4.96 -18.40 -9.62
CA ALA A 219 6.25 -18.00 -10.19
C ALA A 219 7.30 -17.68 -9.12
N VAL A 220 8.55 -18.08 -9.35
CA VAL A 220 9.67 -17.87 -8.41
C VAL A 220 10.97 -17.53 -9.15
N GLY A 221 11.94 -16.93 -8.46
CA GLY A 221 13.31 -16.75 -8.96
C GLY A 221 13.64 -15.38 -9.55
N VAL A 222 14.89 -15.23 -10.00
CA VAL A 222 15.44 -14.01 -10.60
C VAL A 222 16.12 -14.36 -11.91
N PRO A 223 15.51 -14.07 -13.07
CA PRO A 223 14.13 -13.60 -13.24
C PRO A 223 13.09 -14.66 -12.87
N ALA A 224 11.87 -14.22 -12.53
CA ALA A 224 10.77 -15.10 -12.14
C ALA A 224 10.38 -16.06 -13.27
N ARG A 225 10.11 -17.31 -12.92
CA ARG A 225 9.66 -18.38 -13.82
C ARG A 225 8.50 -19.13 -13.21
N VAL A 226 7.49 -19.46 -14.03
CA VAL A 226 6.35 -20.27 -13.62
C VAL A 226 6.83 -21.69 -13.29
N ILE A 227 6.45 -22.18 -12.12
CA ILE A 227 6.76 -23.53 -11.61
C ILE A 227 5.52 -24.40 -11.41
N GLY A 228 4.32 -23.81 -11.54
CA GLY A 228 3.05 -24.51 -11.35
C GLY A 228 1.88 -23.54 -11.37
N TYR A 229 0.71 -24.06 -11.01
CA TYR A 229 -0.54 -23.31 -10.89
C TYR A 229 -1.21 -23.67 -9.56
N ARG A 230 -1.94 -22.70 -9.00
CA ARG A 230 -2.70 -22.82 -7.75
C ARG A 230 -3.89 -23.77 -7.86
#